data_AF-D8P6C5-F1
#
_entry.id   AF-D8P6C5-F1
#
_cell.length_a   1.000
_cell.length_b   1.000
_cell.length_c   1.000
_cell.angle_alpha   90.00
_cell.angle_beta   90.00
_cell.angle_gamma   90.00
#
_symmetry.space_group_name_H-M   'P 1'
#
loop_
_entity.id
_entity.type
_entity.pdbx_description
1 polymer ?
#
loop_
_entity_poly.entity_id
_entity_poly.type
_entity_poly.pdbx_seq_one_letter_code
_entity_poly.pdbx_strand_id
1 'polypeptide(L)' 'MRTTRIDRCVPPIQPPRSLRMTTVTTQPSRTPVLDDNQRTRCEVWTRVMGYHRPVSSFNTGKQGEFRERRFFVEERSA' A
#
# COMPACT_ATOMS: atom_id res chain seq x y z
N MET A 1 43.11 24.95 24.86
CA MET A 1 43.13 23.59 25.43
C MET A 1 42.44 23.57 26.79
N ARG A 2 41.13 23.31 26.85
CA ARG A 2 40.49 22.76 28.05
C ARG A 2 39.32 21.88 27.61
N THR A 3 39.49 20.60 27.87
CA THR A 3 38.54 19.51 27.66
C THR A 3 37.43 19.62 28.71
N THR A 4 36.17 19.51 28.30
CA THR A 4 35.05 19.37 29.23
C THR A 4 34.17 18.22 28.76
N ARG A 5 34.60 17.03 29.20
CA ARG A 5 33.82 15.88 29.66
C ARG A 5 32.31 16.12 29.65
N ILE A 6 31.63 15.59 28.63
CA ILE A 6 30.19 15.37 28.66
C ILE A 6 29.97 13.92 29.09
N ASP A 7 29.83 13.73 30.40
CA ASP A 7 29.22 12.53 30.98
C ASP A 7 27.73 12.52 30.63
N ARG A 8 27.37 12.02 29.45
CA ARG A 8 25.99 11.60 29.16
C ARG A 8 25.83 10.18 29.69
N CYS A 9 25.20 10.08 30.86
CA CYS A 9 24.62 8.85 31.38
C CYS A 9 23.69 8.24 30.32
N VAL A 10 24.09 7.10 29.76
CA VAL A 10 23.23 6.28 28.88
C VAL A 10 22.19 5.59 29.77
N PRO A 11 20.87 5.72 29.50
CA PRO A 11 19.85 5.04 30.29
C PRO A 11 19.93 3.50 30.08
N PRO A 12 19.57 2.70 31.09
CA PRO A 12 19.62 1.24 30.98
C PRO A 12 18.61 0.75 29.94
N ILE A 13 19.09 -0.14 29.07
CA ILE A 13 18.30 -0.88 28.08
C ILE A 13 17.31 -1.76 28.85
N GLN A 14 16.03 -1.44 28.78
CA GLN A 14 14.96 -2.26 29.34
C GLN A 14 14.80 -3.54 28.48
N PRO A 15 14.69 -4.74 29.07
CA PRO A 15 14.41 -5.94 28.31
C PRO A 15 12.98 -5.89 27.73
N PRO A 16 12.73 -6.52 26.57
CA PRO A 16 11.40 -6.51 25.98
C PRO A 16 10.40 -7.22 26.90
N ARG A 17 9.34 -6.51 27.29
CA ARG A 17 8.18 -7.08 27.98
C ARG A 17 7.66 -8.26 27.15
N SER A 18 7.49 -9.40 27.82
CA SER A 18 6.82 -10.61 27.32
C SER A 18 5.62 -10.25 26.43
N LEU A 19 5.78 -10.45 25.12
CA LEU A 19 4.68 -10.34 24.16
C LEU A 19 3.70 -11.47 24.46
N ARG A 20 2.62 -11.15 25.20
CA ARG A 20 1.41 -11.96 25.15
C ARG A 20 0.88 -11.86 23.72
N MET A 21 0.93 -12.96 22.97
CA MET A 21 0.30 -13.08 21.66
C MET A 21 -1.21 -12.93 21.85
N THR A 22 -1.72 -11.72 21.74
CA THR A 22 -3.15 -11.48 21.55
C THR A 22 -3.50 -12.03 20.18
N THR A 23 -4.26 -13.12 20.16
CA THR A 23 -4.90 -13.66 18.96
C THR A 23 -5.66 -12.53 18.28
N VAL A 24 -5.16 -12.06 17.13
CA VAL A 24 -5.84 -11.05 16.31
C VAL A 24 -7.08 -11.70 15.73
N THR A 25 -8.24 -11.42 16.33
CA THR A 25 -9.54 -11.79 15.77
C THR A 25 -9.74 -10.97 14.50
N THR A 26 -9.52 -11.58 13.33
CA THR A 26 -9.87 -11.01 12.03
C THR A 26 -11.38 -10.85 11.93
N GLN A 27 -11.88 -9.66 12.26
CA GLN A 27 -13.28 -9.30 12.02
C GLN A 27 -13.45 -8.93 10.53
N PRO A 28 -14.49 -9.43 9.85
CA PRO A 28 -14.77 -9.03 8.47
C PRO A 28 -15.14 -7.55 8.43
N SER A 29 -14.40 -6.76 7.67
CA SER A 29 -14.65 -5.33 7.48
C SER A 29 -15.99 -5.12 6.78
N ARG A 30 -16.99 -4.59 7.52
CA ARG A 30 -18.25 -4.12 6.93
C ARG A 30 -17.95 -2.90 6.06
N THR A 31 -18.18 -2.99 4.75
CA THR A 31 -18.11 -1.84 3.84
C THR A 31 -19.34 -0.94 4.04
N PRO A 32 -19.16 0.36 4.33
CA PRO A 32 -20.29 1.28 4.45
C PRO A 32 -20.95 1.50 3.08
N VAL A 33 -22.28 1.36 3.02
CA VAL A 33 -23.06 1.70 1.85
C VAL A 33 -23.22 3.21 1.81
N LEU A 34 -22.66 3.87 0.79
CA LEU A 34 -22.74 5.32 0.56
C LEU A 34 -23.77 5.63 -0.52
N ASP A 35 -24.49 6.74 -0.36
CA ASP A 35 -25.34 7.32 -1.40
C ASP A 35 -24.50 7.80 -2.59
N ASP A 36 -25.05 7.74 -3.80
CA ASP A 36 -24.31 8.06 -5.03
C ASP A 36 -23.80 9.50 -5.08
N ASN A 37 -24.54 10.45 -4.50
CA ASN A 37 -24.12 11.85 -4.41
C ASN A 37 -22.90 12.09 -3.51
N GLN A 38 -22.59 11.15 -2.61
CA GLN A 38 -21.43 11.23 -1.72
C GLN A 38 -20.20 10.51 -2.31
N ARG A 39 -20.34 9.84 -3.46
CA ARG A 39 -19.24 9.11 -4.09
C ARG A 39 -18.36 10.05 -4.92
N THR A 40 -17.06 9.97 -4.68
CA THR A 40 -16.06 10.60 -5.54
C THR A 40 -15.59 9.61 -6.61
N ARG A 41 -15.40 10.07 -7.86
CA ARG A 41 -14.84 9.23 -8.92
C ARG A 41 -13.40 8.84 -8.58
N CYS A 42 -13.12 7.54 -8.54
CA CYS A 42 -11.77 7.04 -8.45
C CYS A 42 -11.09 7.07 -9.81
N GLU A 43 -9.87 7.60 -9.86
CA GLU A 43 -9.02 7.48 -11.05
C GLU A 43 -8.28 6.15 -11.02
N VAL A 44 -8.30 5.44 -12.15
CA VAL A 44 -7.56 4.19 -12.31
C VAL A 44 -6.23 4.48 -12.98
N TRP A 45 -5.15 4.01 -12.37
CA TRP A 45 -3.78 4.20 -12.82
C TRP A 45 -3.13 2.86 -13.15
N THR A 46 -2.31 2.83 -14.20
CA THR A 46 -1.62 1.61 -14.63
C THR A 46 -0.16 1.90 -14.94
N ARG A 47 0.67 0.85 -14.88
CA ARG A 47 2.10 0.97 -15.18
C ARG A 47 2.34 0.83 -16.68
N VAL A 48 2.90 1.87 -17.30
CA VAL A 48 3.32 1.88 -18.70
C VAL A 48 4.83 2.11 -18.74
N MET A 49 5.59 1.16 -19.27
CA MET A 49 7.04 1.28 -19.47
C MET A 49 7.84 1.74 -18.23
N GLY A 50 7.33 1.51 -17.02
CA GLY A 50 8.04 1.83 -15.78
C GLY A 50 7.36 2.83 -14.86
N TYR A 51 6.49 3.70 -15.40
CA TYR A 51 5.83 4.76 -14.63
C TYR A 51 4.31 4.60 -14.56
N HIS A 52 3.67 5.25 -13.59
CA HIS A 52 2.21 5.24 -13.45
C HIS A 52 1.58 6.32 -14.31
N ARG A 53 0.58 5.92 -15.10
CA ARG A 53 -0.19 6.81 -15.96
C ARG A 53 -1.70 6.58 -15.72
N PRO A 54 -2.52 7.64 -15.64
CA PRO A 54 -3.96 7.48 -15.54
C PRO A 54 -4.52 6.87 -16.82
N VAL A 55 -5.40 5.88 -16.69
CA VAL A 55 -6.03 5.19 -17.82
C VAL A 55 -6.90 6.14 -18.64
N SER A 56 -7.47 7.17 -18.01
CA SER A 56 -8.24 8.23 -18.68
C SER A 56 -7.42 9.01 -19.72
N SER A 57 -6.09 9.01 -19.65
CA SER A 57 -5.19 9.71 -20.56
C SER A 57 -4.81 8.88 -21.81
N PHE A 58 -5.37 7.67 -21.97
CA PHE A 58 -5.00 6.79 -23.08
C PHE A 58 -5.66 7.22 -24.38
N ASN A 59 -4.86 7.30 -25.45
CA ASN A 59 -5.35 7.44 -26.82
C ASN A 59 -5.94 6.11 -27.33
N THR A 60 -6.68 6.15 -28.44
CA THR A 60 -7.37 4.97 -29.00
C THR A 60 -6.42 3.79 -29.26
N GLY A 61 -5.22 4.06 -29.77
CA GLY A 61 -4.22 3.00 -30.00
C GLY A 61 -3.77 2.32 -28.71
N LYS A 62 -3.48 3.10 -27.66
CA LYS A 62 -3.06 2.55 -26.36
C LYS A 62 -4.20 1.81 -25.67
N GLN A 63 -5.45 2.27 -25.84
CA GLN A 63 -6.63 1.55 -25.34
C GLN A 63 -6.78 0.18 -26.01
N GLY A 64 -6.53 0.09 -27.33
CA GLY A 64 -6.51 -1.18 -28.06
C GLY A 64 -5.46 -2.14 -27.50
N GLU A 65 -4.20 -1.69 -27.48
CA GLU A 65 -3.09 -2.47 -26.92
C GLU A 65 -3.38 -2.92 -25.47
N PHE A 66 -3.95 -2.05 -24.64
CA PHE A 66 -4.25 -2.37 -23.25
C PHE A 66 -5.32 -3.46 -23.10
N ARG A 67 -6.36 -3.47 -23.96
CA ARG A 67 -7.42 -4.50 -23.94
C ARG A 67 -6.92 -5.88 -24.37
N GLU A 68 -5.89 -5.92 -25.20
CA GLU A 68 -5.28 -7.18 -25.67
C GLU A 68 -4.32 -7.81 -24.65
N ARG A 69 -3.97 -7.08 -23.58
CA ARG A 69 -3.10 -7.59 -22.51
C ARG A 69 -3.78 -8.74 -21.78
N ARG A 70 -3.06 -9.86 -21.67
CA ARG A 70 -3.48 -11.01 -20.87
C ARG A 70 -2.92 -10.88 -19.47
N PHE A 71 -3.81 -10.94 -18.48
CA PHE A 71 -3.44 -10.98 -17.08
C PHE A 71 -3.15 -12.41 -16.66
N PHE A 72 -2.20 -12.55 -15.75
CA PHE A 72 -1.97 -13.81 -15.08
C PHE A 72 -3.18 -14.16 -14.21
N VAL A 73 -3.61 -15.42 -14.28
CA VAL A 73 -4.68 -15.97 -13.44
C VAL A 73 -4.10 -17.22 -12.79
N GLU A 74 -3.97 -17.20 -11.47
CA GLU A 74 -3.34 -18.26 -10.67
C GLU A 74 -3.98 -19.64 -10.92
N GLU A 75 -5.30 -19.69 -11.06
CA GLU A 75 -6.03 -20.94 -11.34
C GLU A 75 -5.70 -21.55 -12.72
N ARG A 76 -5.19 -20.76 -13.67
CA ARG A 76 -4.90 -21.19 -15.05
C ARG A 76 -3.43 -21.55 -15.29
N SER A 77 -2.57 -21.47 -14.27
CA SER A 77 -1.13 -21.72 -14.39
C SER A 77 -0.68 -23.13 -13.97
N ALA A 78 -1.61 -24.10 -13.94
CA ALA A 78 -1.38 -25.48 -13.56
C ALA A 78 -0.74 -26.33 -14.66
#